data_AF-A0A536DPD2-F1
#
_entry.id   AF-A0A536DPD2-F1
#
_cell.length_a   1.000
_cell.length_b   1.000
_cell.length_c   1.000
_cell.angle_alpha   90.00
_cell.angle_beta   90.00
_cell.angle_gamma   90.00
#
_symmetry.space_group_name_H-M   'P 1'
#
loop_
_entity.id
_entity.type
_entity.pdbx_description
1 polymer ?
#
loop_
_entity_poly.entity_id
_entity_poly.type
_entity_poly.pdbx_seq_one_letter_code
_entity_poly.pdbx_strand_id
1 'polypeptide(L)'
;TIGGNVGENSGGPHTLRYGVTTNHTLGLEVVLPGGDIVQLGGNAVDSPGYDLIGLLVGSEGTLGIVTKIWVRLVPINETVKTILAVFASMEDASSAVAGMIAQRIVPAAIEMMDNLTIRAIESRSPSGYPVEAEGVVLIEVDGVREEVEAQSEAVQQVCRDTRALSVRLARDEAERAALWAGRKGAFAAIGRLTPDYYTVDGVVPRTRLPATLARIQEISRESGFRIANVFHAGDGNLHPLIMWDADEAGAEERVIDTGA
;
A
#
# COMPACT_ATOMS: atom_id res chain seq x y z
N THR A 1 -6.97 5.40 14.39
CA THR A 1 -8.36 5.92 14.57
C THR A 1 -8.65 6.88 13.43
N ILE A 2 -9.89 7.28 13.18
CA ILE A 2 -10.16 8.27 12.11
C ILE A 2 -9.46 9.62 12.35
N GLY A 3 -9.30 10.04 13.61
CA GLY A 3 -8.50 11.21 13.97
C GLY A 3 -7.01 11.03 13.67
N GLY A 4 -6.45 9.83 13.91
CA GLY A 4 -5.09 9.51 13.49
C GLY A 4 -4.92 9.55 11.97
N ASN A 5 -5.89 9.04 11.21
CA ASN A 5 -5.84 9.14 9.75
C ASN A 5 -5.79 10.60 9.29
N VAL A 6 -6.56 11.50 9.92
CA VAL A 6 -6.49 12.94 9.65
C VAL A 6 -5.12 13.50 10.04
N GLY A 7 -4.61 13.17 11.22
CA GLY A 7 -3.31 13.63 11.69
C GLY A 7 -2.16 13.26 10.75
N GLU A 8 -2.17 12.05 10.21
CA GLU A 8 -1.11 11.50 9.34
C GLU A 8 -1.38 11.66 7.84
N ASN A 9 -2.53 12.25 7.47
CA ASN A 9 -3.07 12.18 6.09
C ASN A 9 -3.01 10.75 5.50
N SER A 10 -3.40 9.75 6.29
CA SER A 10 -3.15 8.34 5.95
C SER A 10 -3.73 7.97 4.58
N GLY A 11 -2.94 7.21 3.82
CA GLY A 11 -3.39 6.51 2.63
C GLY A 11 -3.88 5.10 2.96
N GLY A 12 -3.69 4.19 2.01
CA GLY A 12 -3.95 2.77 2.15
C GLY A 12 -4.07 2.08 0.78
N PRO A 13 -4.44 0.80 0.74
CA PRO A 13 -4.45 0.04 -0.52
C PRO A 13 -5.33 0.64 -1.62
N HIS A 14 -6.39 1.35 -1.24
CA HIS A 14 -7.31 1.95 -2.20
C HIS A 14 -7.00 3.41 -2.58
N THR A 15 -5.86 3.93 -2.14
CA THR A 15 -5.45 5.30 -2.46
C THR A 15 -5.31 5.53 -3.96
N LEU A 16 -4.94 4.51 -4.71
CA LEU A 16 -4.85 4.57 -6.17
C LEU A 16 -6.13 5.12 -6.83
N ARG A 17 -7.31 4.66 -6.39
CA ARG A 17 -8.59 5.04 -6.99
C ARG A 17 -9.32 6.13 -6.21
N TYR A 18 -9.29 6.09 -4.88
CA TYR A 18 -10.12 6.96 -4.04
C TYR A 18 -9.38 8.12 -3.39
N GLY A 19 -8.04 8.12 -3.45
CA GLY A 19 -7.20 9.14 -2.83
C GLY A 19 -6.88 8.84 -1.37
N VAL A 20 -6.35 9.85 -0.67
CA VAL A 20 -5.93 9.77 0.73
C VAL A 20 -6.93 10.50 1.64
N THR A 21 -6.67 10.50 2.95
CA THR A 21 -7.58 11.09 3.95
C THR A 21 -8.00 12.53 3.61
N THR A 22 -7.11 13.37 3.06
CA THR A 22 -7.46 14.73 2.63
C THR A 22 -8.61 14.76 1.61
N ASN A 23 -8.66 13.82 0.67
CA ASN A 23 -9.70 13.75 -0.36
C ASN A 23 -11.08 13.40 0.24
N HIS A 24 -11.11 12.82 1.43
CA HIS A 24 -12.34 12.42 2.11
C HIS A 24 -12.76 13.36 3.24
N THR A 25 -11.95 14.37 3.58
CA THR A 25 -12.24 15.28 4.69
C THR A 25 -12.94 16.53 4.19
N LEU A 26 -14.19 16.74 4.62
CA LEU A 26 -15.01 17.91 4.26
C LEU A 26 -15.01 19.02 5.33
N GLY A 27 -14.63 18.65 6.56
CA GLY A 27 -14.53 19.60 7.66
C GLY A 27 -13.98 18.99 8.93
N LEU A 28 -13.51 19.86 9.83
CA LEU A 28 -12.88 19.51 11.09
C LEU A 28 -13.39 20.42 12.21
N GLU A 29 -13.57 19.84 13.40
CA GLU A 29 -13.62 20.58 14.67
C GLU A 29 -12.27 20.39 15.33
N VAL A 30 -11.61 21.50 15.67
CA VAL A 30 -10.24 21.50 16.18
C VAL A 30 -10.15 22.37 17.42
N VAL A 31 -9.52 21.82 18.46
CA VAL A 31 -9.08 22.57 19.64
C VAL A 31 -7.69 23.11 19.37
N LEU A 32 -7.57 24.44 19.31
CA LEU A 32 -6.30 25.13 19.12
C LEU A 32 -5.46 25.15 20.41
N PRO A 33 -4.14 25.47 20.35
CA PRO A 33 -3.29 25.53 21.55
C PRO A 33 -3.79 26.47 22.66
N GLY A 34 -4.53 27.52 22.31
CA GLY A 34 -5.15 28.45 23.27
C GLY A 34 -6.43 27.92 23.95
N GLY A 35 -6.92 26.74 23.54
CA GLY A 35 -8.18 26.16 24.02
C GLY A 35 -9.42 26.54 23.21
N ASP A 36 -9.29 27.47 22.26
CA ASP A 36 -10.37 27.84 21.36
C ASP A 36 -10.78 26.65 20.47
N ILE A 37 -12.09 26.46 20.32
CA ILE A 37 -12.66 25.44 19.45
C ILE A 37 -13.11 26.12 18.16
N VAL A 38 -12.53 25.69 17.05
CA VAL A 38 -12.88 26.19 15.71
C VAL A 38 -13.47 25.08 14.87
N GLN A 39 -14.44 25.45 14.03
CA GLN A 39 -14.95 24.58 12.97
C GLN A 39 -14.45 25.10 11.63
N LEU A 40 -13.87 24.21 10.84
CA LEU A 40 -13.41 24.48 9.48
C LEU A 40 -14.19 23.58 8.53
N GLY A 41 -14.83 24.15 7.51
CA GLY A 41 -15.72 23.42 6.62
C GLY A 41 -16.96 22.84 7.32
N GLY A 42 -17.41 21.68 6.86
CA GLY A 42 -18.59 20.99 7.39
C GLY A 42 -19.21 20.03 6.39
N ASN A 43 -20.53 20.10 6.21
CA ASN A 43 -21.25 19.22 5.28
C ASN A 43 -21.11 19.62 3.80
N ALA A 44 -20.64 20.83 3.52
CA ALA A 44 -20.47 21.29 2.15
C ALA A 44 -19.26 20.61 1.50
N VAL A 45 -19.36 20.31 0.19
CA VAL A 45 -18.26 19.72 -0.57
C VAL A 45 -17.07 20.68 -0.70
N ASP A 46 -17.36 21.99 -0.70
CA ASP A 46 -16.37 23.06 -0.77
C ASP A 46 -16.86 24.28 0.02
N SER A 47 -15.93 25.09 0.52
CA SER A 47 -16.18 26.31 1.28
C SER A 47 -15.35 27.47 0.69
N PRO A 48 -15.91 28.70 0.59
CA PRO A 48 -15.13 29.83 0.10
C PRO A 48 -13.98 30.18 1.07
N GLY A 49 -12.85 30.61 0.52
CA GLY A 49 -11.69 31.05 1.29
C GLY A 49 -10.48 30.13 1.13
N TYR A 50 -9.63 30.07 2.15
CA TYR A 50 -8.45 29.21 2.16
C TYR A 50 -8.82 27.78 2.56
N ASP A 51 -8.12 26.81 1.99
CA ASP A 51 -8.19 25.42 2.42
C ASP A 51 -7.42 25.20 3.73
N LEU A 52 -8.03 25.65 4.83
CA LEU A 52 -7.49 25.43 6.17
C LEU A 52 -7.64 23.97 6.63
N ILE A 53 -8.50 23.17 5.97
CA ILE A 53 -8.62 21.74 6.22
C ILE A 53 -7.35 21.04 5.75
N GLY A 54 -6.90 21.33 4.53
CA GLY A 54 -5.66 20.80 3.96
C GLY A 54 -4.41 21.16 4.77
N LEU A 55 -4.42 22.26 5.53
CA LEU A 55 -3.34 22.61 6.46
C LEU A 55 -3.29 21.69 7.70
N LEU A 56 -4.44 21.21 8.16
CA LEU A 56 -4.55 20.38 9.37
C LEU A 56 -4.46 18.89 9.08
N VAL A 57 -4.93 18.45 7.91
CA VAL A 57 -4.78 17.05 7.49
C VAL A 57 -3.29 16.81 7.20
N GLY A 58 -2.68 15.86 7.90
CA GLY A 58 -1.24 15.61 7.84
C GLY A 58 -0.41 16.47 8.79
N SER A 59 -1.02 17.24 9.69
CA SER A 59 -0.28 18.09 10.63
C SER A 59 0.27 17.34 11.84
N GLU A 60 0.01 16.04 11.98
CA GLU A 60 0.45 15.19 13.09
C GLU A 60 0.07 15.75 14.49
N GLY A 61 -1.05 16.48 14.56
CA GLY A 61 -1.52 17.15 15.78
C GLY A 61 -0.72 18.38 16.22
N THR A 62 0.29 18.81 15.46
CA THR A 62 1.16 19.96 15.82
C THR A 62 0.46 21.32 15.74
N LEU A 63 -0.64 21.42 14.99
CA LEU A 63 -1.39 22.67 14.79
C LEU A 63 -2.71 22.73 15.58
N GLY A 64 -3.12 21.63 16.20
CA GLY A 64 -4.35 21.54 16.97
C GLY A 64 -4.84 20.09 17.13
N ILE A 65 -5.80 19.89 18.02
CA ILE A 65 -6.36 18.56 18.31
C ILE A 65 -7.72 18.43 17.63
N VAL A 66 -7.82 17.51 16.68
CA VAL A 66 -9.08 17.20 15.97
C VAL A 66 -10.03 16.43 16.89
N THR A 67 -11.24 16.97 17.10
CA THR A 67 -12.29 16.37 17.95
C THR A 67 -13.49 15.86 17.18
N LYS A 68 -13.79 16.43 16.01
CA LYS A 68 -14.84 15.94 15.08
C LYS A 68 -14.37 16.06 13.65
N ILE A 69 -14.88 15.17 12.80
CA ILE A 69 -14.53 15.07 11.39
C ILE A 69 -15.80 14.88 10.60
N TRP A 70 -15.99 15.73 9.58
CA TRP A 70 -17.00 15.55 8.55
C TRP A 70 -16.33 14.86 7.36
N VAL A 71 -16.81 13.66 7.02
CA VAL A 71 -16.23 12.83 5.96
C VAL A 71 -17.17 12.68 4.78
N ARG A 72 -16.60 12.68 3.57
CA ARG A 72 -17.28 12.29 2.35
C ARG A 72 -17.31 10.78 2.24
N LEU A 73 -18.50 10.20 2.41
CA LEU A 73 -18.73 8.77 2.17
C LEU A 73 -18.86 8.48 0.67
N VAL A 74 -18.44 7.29 0.28
CA VAL A 74 -18.63 6.75 -1.07
C VAL A 74 -19.63 5.59 -1.02
N PRO A 75 -20.42 5.36 -2.09
CA PRO A 75 -21.30 4.19 -2.16
C PRO A 75 -20.51 2.89 -2.05
N ILE A 76 -21.15 1.86 -1.49
CA ILE A 76 -20.62 0.49 -1.58
C ILE A 76 -20.79 0.02 -3.02
N ASN A 77 -19.70 -0.44 -3.63
CA ASN A 77 -19.72 -0.94 -5.00
C ASN A 77 -20.54 -2.24 -5.13
N GLU A 78 -21.19 -2.41 -6.29
CA GLU A 78 -22.04 -3.57 -6.57
C GLU A 78 -21.23 -4.87 -6.61
N THR A 79 -20.05 -4.82 -7.23
CA THR A 79 -19.18 -5.97 -7.44
C THR A 79 -17.75 -5.61 -7.04
N VAL A 80 -17.07 -6.54 -6.39
CA VAL A 80 -15.64 -6.47 -6.06
C VAL A 80 -15.01 -7.80 -6.44
N LYS A 81 -13.88 -7.78 -7.16
CA LYS A 81 -13.09 -8.97 -7.47
C LYS A 81 -11.64 -8.76 -7.10
N THR A 82 -11.02 -9.80 -6.57
CA THR A 82 -9.58 -9.81 -6.25
C THR A 82 -8.87 -10.82 -7.12
N ILE A 83 -7.79 -10.36 -7.75
CA ILE A 83 -6.93 -11.14 -8.64
C ILE A 83 -5.58 -11.31 -7.94
N LEU A 84 -5.09 -12.55 -7.87
CA LEU A 84 -3.72 -12.85 -7.50
C LEU A 84 -2.95 -13.24 -8.75
N ALA A 85 -1.94 -12.45 -9.10
CA ALA A 85 -0.98 -12.75 -10.14
C ALA A 85 0.37 -13.17 -9.50
N VAL A 86 0.95 -14.25 -10.02
CA VAL A 86 2.14 -14.90 -9.46
C VAL A 86 3.26 -14.87 -10.47
N PHE A 87 4.47 -14.49 -10.05
CA PHE A 87 5.60 -14.28 -10.94
C PHE A 87 6.85 -15.04 -10.50
N ALA A 88 7.66 -15.41 -11.49
CA ALA A 88 9.00 -16.00 -11.29
C ALA A 88 10.09 -14.96 -11.07
N SER A 89 9.77 -13.66 -11.15
CA SER A 89 10.71 -12.57 -10.89
C SER A 89 9.98 -11.32 -10.40
N MET A 90 10.66 -10.51 -9.58
CA MET A 90 10.16 -9.19 -9.16
C MET A 90 10.15 -8.18 -10.31
N GLU A 91 11.01 -8.36 -11.31
CA GLU A 91 11.04 -7.55 -12.53
C GLU A 91 9.76 -7.72 -13.34
N ASP A 92 9.28 -8.95 -13.52
CA ASP A 92 8.02 -9.23 -14.22
C ASP A 92 6.81 -8.71 -13.43
N ALA A 93 6.79 -8.93 -12.11
CA ALA A 93 5.73 -8.43 -11.25
C ALA A 93 5.60 -6.90 -11.32
N SER A 94 6.72 -6.19 -11.21
CA SER A 94 6.74 -4.72 -11.31
C SER A 94 6.46 -4.21 -12.73
N SER A 95 6.86 -4.97 -13.76
CA SER A 95 6.51 -4.66 -15.15
C SER A 95 5.01 -4.80 -15.41
N ALA A 96 4.33 -5.77 -14.76
CA ALA A 96 2.87 -5.91 -14.81
C ALA A 96 2.18 -4.65 -14.27
N VAL A 97 2.64 -4.15 -13.11
CA VAL A 97 2.13 -2.91 -12.49
C VAL A 97 2.32 -1.73 -13.44
N ALA A 98 3.54 -1.53 -13.95
CA ALA A 98 3.83 -0.45 -14.89
C ALA A 98 3.00 -0.56 -16.18
N GLY A 99 2.78 -1.79 -16.68
CA GLY A 99 1.96 -2.09 -17.84
C GLY A 99 0.49 -1.72 -17.65
N MET A 100 -0.11 -2.04 -16.50
CA MET A 100 -1.49 -1.66 -16.19
C MET A 100 -1.66 -0.14 -16.21
N ILE A 101 -0.76 0.58 -15.55
CA ILE A 101 -0.79 2.05 -15.50
C ILE A 101 -0.57 2.65 -16.89
N ALA A 102 0.37 2.11 -17.69
CA ALA A 102 0.63 2.58 -19.05
C ALA A 102 -0.60 2.42 -19.97
N GLN A 103 -1.38 1.36 -19.76
CA GLN A 103 -2.63 1.10 -20.47
C GLN A 103 -3.84 1.86 -19.87
N ARG A 104 -3.61 2.74 -18.88
CA ARG A 104 -4.64 3.50 -18.16
C ARG A 104 -5.66 2.62 -17.43
N ILE A 105 -5.25 1.41 -17.06
CA ILE A 105 -6.02 0.53 -16.21
C ILE A 105 -5.71 0.93 -14.77
N VAL A 106 -6.71 1.46 -14.08
CA VAL A 106 -6.61 1.90 -12.67
C VAL A 106 -7.57 1.07 -11.83
N PRO A 107 -7.13 -0.09 -11.32
CA PRO A 107 -7.86 -0.88 -10.34
C PRO A 107 -8.10 -0.10 -9.04
N ALA A 108 -8.96 -0.62 -8.18
CA ALA A 108 -9.17 -0.09 -6.84
C ALA A 108 -7.89 -0.16 -6.01
N ALA A 109 -7.14 -1.26 -6.12
CA ALA A 109 -5.85 -1.45 -5.45
C ALA A 109 -4.90 -2.29 -6.31
N ILE A 110 -3.59 -2.01 -6.21
CA ILE A 110 -2.52 -2.84 -6.75
C ILE A 110 -1.42 -2.93 -5.69
N GLU A 111 -1.30 -4.09 -5.08
CA GLU A 111 -0.34 -4.38 -4.01
C GLU A 111 0.69 -5.40 -4.49
N MET A 112 1.92 -5.31 -3.99
CA MET A 112 2.98 -6.23 -4.37
C MET A 112 3.78 -6.73 -3.17
N MET A 113 4.21 -7.98 -3.22
CA MET A 113 5.03 -8.63 -2.19
C MET A 113 6.07 -9.54 -2.81
N ASP A 114 7.29 -9.54 -2.25
CA ASP A 114 8.37 -10.45 -2.64
C ASP A 114 8.31 -11.80 -1.91
N ASN A 115 9.14 -12.76 -2.35
CA ASN A 115 9.19 -14.11 -1.76
C ASN A 115 9.42 -14.09 -0.25
N LEU A 116 10.27 -13.18 0.23
CA LEU A 116 10.61 -13.08 1.63
C LEU A 116 9.37 -12.71 2.47
N THR A 117 8.62 -11.73 2.01
CA THR A 117 7.33 -11.34 2.60
C THR A 117 6.30 -12.46 2.50
N ILE A 118 6.17 -13.12 1.34
CA ILE A 118 5.25 -14.23 1.12
C ILE A 118 5.50 -15.36 2.13
N ARG A 119 6.76 -15.79 2.27
CA ARG A 119 7.14 -16.84 3.22
C ARG A 119 6.88 -16.42 4.66
N ALA A 120 7.13 -15.16 5.01
CA ALA A 120 6.81 -14.63 6.34
C ALA A 120 5.33 -14.82 6.66
N ILE A 121 4.44 -14.39 5.75
CA ILE A 121 2.98 -14.48 5.90
C ILE A 121 2.54 -15.95 6.02
N GLU A 122 2.92 -16.79 5.05
CA GLU A 122 2.46 -18.19 4.95
C GLU A 122 2.99 -19.08 6.07
N SER A 123 4.15 -18.77 6.65
CA SER A 123 4.69 -19.53 7.79
C SER A 123 3.81 -19.48 9.05
N ARG A 124 2.90 -18.50 9.13
CA ARG A 124 2.18 -18.19 10.36
C ARG A 124 0.67 -18.15 10.21
N SER A 125 0.20 -17.52 9.15
CA SER A 125 -1.22 -17.37 8.85
C SER A 125 -1.42 -17.65 7.37
N PRO A 126 -1.50 -18.94 6.99
CA PRO A 126 -1.68 -19.34 5.59
C PRO A 126 -2.84 -18.56 4.97
N SER A 127 -2.51 -17.74 3.98
CA SER A 127 -3.43 -16.81 3.32
C SER A 127 -3.65 -17.18 1.84
N GLY A 128 -2.94 -18.21 1.36
CA GLY A 128 -3.08 -18.77 0.01
C GLY A 128 -2.07 -18.23 -1.00
N TYR A 129 -0.97 -17.63 -0.52
CA TYR A 129 0.15 -17.21 -1.36
C TYR A 129 1.10 -18.39 -1.66
N PRO A 130 1.54 -18.57 -2.91
CA PRO A 130 2.51 -19.60 -3.26
C PRO A 130 3.92 -19.27 -2.75
N VAL A 131 4.48 -20.09 -1.86
CA VAL A 131 5.79 -19.87 -1.22
C VAL A 131 6.99 -20.03 -2.17
N GLU A 132 6.76 -20.61 -3.33
CA GLU A 132 7.70 -20.78 -4.44
C GLU A 132 7.76 -19.58 -5.40
N ALA A 133 6.86 -18.59 -5.24
CA ALA A 133 6.85 -17.42 -6.10
C ALA A 133 7.88 -16.38 -5.69
N GLU A 134 8.62 -15.83 -6.65
CA GLU A 134 9.56 -14.74 -6.40
C GLU A 134 8.84 -13.42 -6.08
N GLY A 135 7.65 -13.23 -6.65
CA GLY A 135 6.79 -12.10 -6.34
C GLY A 135 5.33 -12.38 -6.67
N VAL A 136 4.43 -11.67 -5.99
CA VAL A 136 3.00 -11.67 -6.27
C VAL A 136 2.49 -10.24 -6.39
N VAL A 137 1.51 -10.05 -7.28
CA VAL A 137 0.72 -8.83 -7.36
C VAL A 137 -0.72 -9.17 -6.98
N LEU A 138 -1.24 -8.50 -5.96
CA LEU A 138 -2.63 -8.60 -5.51
C LEU A 138 -3.38 -7.38 -6.02
N ILE A 139 -4.34 -7.60 -6.90
CA ILE A 139 -5.13 -6.55 -7.54
C ILE A 139 -6.58 -6.65 -7.06
N GLU A 140 -7.20 -5.53 -6.75
CA GLU A 140 -8.65 -5.46 -6.56
C GLU A 140 -9.28 -4.49 -7.55
N VAL A 141 -10.37 -4.95 -8.15
CA VAL A 141 -11.21 -4.17 -9.06
C VAL A 141 -12.62 -4.13 -8.48
N ASP A 142 -13.24 -2.97 -8.53
CA ASP A 142 -14.56 -2.74 -7.96
C ASP A 142 -15.40 -1.80 -8.85
N GLY A 143 -16.72 -1.84 -8.67
CA GLY A 143 -17.65 -1.00 -9.42
C GLY A 143 -18.93 -1.74 -9.78
N VAL A 144 -19.55 -1.31 -10.88
CA VAL A 144 -20.68 -2.03 -11.49
C VAL A 144 -20.19 -3.33 -12.13
N ARG A 145 -21.06 -4.34 -12.20
CA ARG A 145 -20.65 -5.69 -12.63
C ARG A 145 -19.94 -5.69 -13.98
N GLU A 146 -20.49 -5.02 -14.99
CA GLU A 146 -19.94 -5.02 -16.35
C GLU A 146 -18.56 -4.36 -16.43
N GLU A 147 -18.34 -3.28 -15.67
CA GLU A 147 -17.04 -2.60 -15.57
C GLU A 147 -16.02 -3.53 -14.90
N VAL A 148 -16.41 -4.19 -13.81
CA VAL A 148 -15.54 -5.11 -13.08
C VAL A 148 -15.15 -6.30 -13.95
N GLU A 149 -16.06 -6.87 -14.74
CA GLU A 149 -15.72 -7.96 -15.66
C GLU A 149 -14.70 -7.50 -16.71
N ALA A 150 -14.98 -6.41 -17.41
CA ALA A 150 -14.09 -5.89 -18.46
C ALA A 150 -12.71 -5.50 -17.90
N GLN A 151 -12.67 -4.84 -16.75
CA GLN A 151 -11.42 -4.45 -16.11
C GLN A 151 -10.65 -5.67 -15.60
N SER A 152 -11.35 -6.68 -15.04
CA SER A 152 -10.72 -7.93 -14.60
C SER A 152 -10.05 -8.66 -15.76
N GLU A 153 -10.69 -8.72 -16.93
CA GLU A 153 -10.11 -9.34 -18.12
C GLU A 153 -8.86 -8.60 -18.59
N ALA A 154 -8.92 -7.27 -18.65
CA ALA A 154 -7.80 -6.42 -19.04
C ALA A 154 -6.60 -6.58 -18.09
N VAL A 155 -6.82 -6.54 -16.77
CA VAL A 155 -5.77 -6.77 -15.76
C VAL A 155 -5.14 -8.15 -15.93
N GLN A 156 -5.96 -9.19 -16.10
CA GLN A 156 -5.44 -10.54 -16.29
C GLN A 156 -4.61 -10.66 -17.56
N GLN A 157 -5.02 -10.01 -18.64
CA GLN A 157 -4.26 -10.00 -19.89
C GLN A 157 -2.90 -9.34 -19.71
N VAL A 158 -2.83 -8.16 -19.07
CA VAL A 158 -1.55 -7.50 -18.77
C VAL A 158 -0.63 -8.41 -17.97
N CYS A 159 -1.13 -9.05 -16.91
CA CYS A 159 -0.32 -9.97 -16.11
C CYS A 159 0.24 -11.14 -16.95
N ARG A 160 -0.55 -11.70 -17.87
CA ARG A 160 -0.11 -12.77 -18.77
C ARG A 160 0.94 -12.28 -19.76
N ASP A 161 0.73 -11.10 -20.34
CA ASP A 161 1.67 -10.47 -21.29
C ASP A 161 3.02 -10.18 -20.62
N THR A 162 3.03 -9.94 -19.32
CA THR A 162 4.23 -9.77 -18.49
C THR A 162 4.66 -11.07 -17.79
N ARG A 163 4.40 -12.23 -18.40
CA ARG A 163 4.94 -13.54 -17.99
C ARG A 163 4.51 -14.01 -16.59
N ALA A 164 3.31 -13.67 -16.13
CA ALA A 164 2.76 -14.27 -14.92
C ALA A 164 2.70 -15.81 -15.06
N LEU A 165 3.19 -16.52 -14.04
CA LEU A 165 3.10 -17.98 -13.93
C LEU A 165 1.66 -18.44 -13.74
N SER A 166 0.89 -17.67 -12.98
CA SER A 166 -0.55 -17.87 -12.83
C SER A 166 -1.23 -16.54 -12.56
N VAL A 167 -2.47 -16.43 -13.02
CA VAL A 167 -3.35 -15.30 -12.72
C VAL A 167 -4.71 -15.88 -12.38
N ARG A 168 -5.15 -15.72 -11.13
CA ARG A 168 -6.40 -16.31 -10.64
C ARG A 168 -7.25 -15.29 -9.90
N LEU A 169 -8.56 -15.40 -10.08
CA LEU A 169 -9.54 -14.73 -9.24
C LEU A 169 -9.67 -15.48 -7.91
N ALA A 170 -9.86 -14.75 -6.82
CA ALA A 170 -10.36 -15.33 -5.58
C ALA A 170 -11.72 -15.99 -5.85
N ARG A 171 -11.90 -17.23 -5.37
CA ARG A 171 -13.08 -18.06 -5.66
C ARG A 171 -14.33 -17.54 -4.93
N ASP A 172 -14.13 -16.97 -3.76
CA ASP A 172 -15.19 -16.46 -2.89
C ASP A 172 -14.67 -15.34 -1.98
N GLU A 173 -15.58 -14.76 -1.20
CA GLU A 173 -15.28 -13.69 -0.25
C GLU A 173 -14.31 -14.15 0.87
N ALA A 174 -14.33 -15.44 1.25
CA ALA A 174 -13.45 -15.95 2.30
C ALA A 174 -12.00 -16.00 1.82
N GLU A 175 -11.76 -16.49 0.60
CA GLU A 175 -10.43 -16.47 -0.02
C GLU A 175 -9.96 -15.04 -0.26
N ARG A 176 -10.85 -14.15 -0.71
CA ARG A 176 -10.53 -12.72 -0.86
C ARG A 176 -10.08 -12.10 0.46
N ALA A 177 -10.86 -12.32 1.53
CA ALA A 177 -10.56 -11.81 2.86
C ALA A 177 -9.25 -12.38 3.40
N ALA A 178 -8.96 -13.67 3.15
CA ALA A 178 -7.71 -14.30 3.56
C ALA A 178 -6.49 -13.68 2.89
N LEU A 179 -6.53 -13.47 1.56
CA LEU A 179 -5.45 -12.79 0.83
C LEU A 179 -5.21 -11.38 1.40
N TRP A 180 -6.27 -10.58 1.53
CA TRP A 180 -6.15 -9.22 2.08
C TRP A 180 -5.67 -9.19 3.53
N ALA A 181 -6.07 -10.15 4.36
CA ALA A 181 -5.57 -10.29 5.73
C ALA A 181 -4.06 -10.60 5.74
N GLY A 182 -3.59 -11.49 4.85
CA GLY A 182 -2.18 -11.78 4.68
C GLY A 182 -1.38 -10.53 4.28
N ARG A 183 -1.83 -9.80 3.25
CA ARG A 183 -1.19 -8.54 2.82
C ARG A 183 -1.15 -7.48 3.92
N LYS A 184 -2.23 -7.31 4.69
CA LYS A 184 -2.28 -6.37 5.84
C LYS A 184 -1.39 -6.81 7.00
N GLY A 185 -1.20 -8.12 7.17
CA GLY A 185 -0.36 -8.71 8.21
C GLY A 185 1.14 -8.76 7.90
N ALA A 186 1.57 -8.31 6.71
CA ALA A 186 2.94 -8.46 6.23
C ALA A 186 4.01 -7.92 7.20
N PHE A 187 3.85 -6.69 7.71
CA PHE A 187 4.79 -6.08 8.66
C PHE A 187 4.93 -6.90 9.95
N ALA A 188 3.79 -7.34 10.50
CA ALA A 188 3.77 -8.18 11.70
C ALA A 188 4.37 -9.57 11.46
N ALA A 189 4.26 -10.10 10.23
CA ALA A 189 4.90 -11.35 9.83
C ALA A 189 6.42 -11.21 9.72
N ILE A 190 6.90 -10.11 9.12
CA ILE A 190 8.34 -9.82 8.98
C ILE A 190 8.98 -9.60 10.35
N GLY A 191 8.34 -8.86 11.26
CA GLY A 191 8.82 -8.66 12.63
C GLY A 191 8.90 -9.93 13.50
N ARG A 192 8.57 -11.11 12.94
CA ARG A 192 8.79 -12.41 13.58
C ARG A 192 9.92 -13.21 12.93
N LEU A 193 10.38 -12.80 11.75
CA LEU A 193 11.55 -13.37 11.08
C LEU A 193 12.87 -12.75 11.56
N THR A 194 12.79 -11.56 12.14
CA THR A 194 13.93 -10.77 12.58
C THR A 194 13.60 -10.13 13.93
N PRO A 195 14.57 -9.95 14.83
CA PRO A 195 14.35 -9.16 16.05
C PRO A 195 14.05 -7.70 15.71
N ASP A 196 14.75 -7.13 14.72
CA ASP A 196 14.64 -5.72 14.34
C ASP A 196 14.55 -5.53 12.82
N TYR A 197 13.81 -4.49 12.40
CA TYR A 197 13.80 -4.04 11.00
C TYR A 197 13.58 -2.54 10.86
N TYR A 198 14.07 -1.98 9.76
CA TYR A 198 14.08 -0.55 9.46
C TYR A 198 13.24 -0.40 8.21
N THR A 199 12.08 0.21 8.38
CA THR A 199 11.17 0.48 7.28
C THR A 199 11.61 1.77 6.61
N VAL A 200 12.01 1.67 5.35
CA VAL A 200 12.09 2.83 4.49
C VAL A 200 10.72 3.04 3.87
N ASP A 201 10.14 4.22 4.00
CA ASP A 201 8.87 4.57 3.36
C ASP A 201 9.12 5.63 2.28
N GLY A 202 9.02 5.24 1.00
CA GLY A 202 9.42 6.08 -0.12
C GLY A 202 8.49 5.98 -1.30
N VAL A 203 8.43 7.03 -2.13
CA VAL A 203 7.62 7.05 -3.35
C VAL A 203 8.53 7.22 -4.56
N VAL A 204 8.30 6.41 -5.59
CA VAL A 204 9.00 6.51 -6.88
C VAL A 204 7.98 6.57 -8.02
N PRO A 205 8.35 7.15 -9.17
CA PRO A 205 7.51 7.03 -10.36
C PRO A 205 7.24 5.56 -10.68
N ARG A 206 5.99 5.18 -10.95
CA ARG A 206 5.59 3.79 -11.23
C ARG A 206 6.35 3.17 -12.41
N THR A 207 6.75 3.99 -13.36
CA THR A 207 7.60 3.61 -14.51
C THR A 207 9.03 3.22 -14.11
N ARG A 208 9.45 3.55 -12.88
CA ARG A 208 10.76 3.24 -12.30
C ARG A 208 10.72 2.08 -11.32
N LEU A 209 9.54 1.54 -10.98
CA LEU A 209 9.41 0.40 -10.05
C LEU A 209 10.35 -0.77 -10.38
N PRO A 210 10.45 -1.26 -11.63
CA PRO A 210 11.38 -2.35 -11.95
C PRO A 210 12.83 -2.01 -11.63
N ALA A 211 13.28 -0.81 -12.01
CA ALA A 211 14.65 -0.36 -11.75
C ALA A 211 14.92 -0.15 -10.25
N THR A 212 13.96 0.40 -9.51
CA THR A 212 14.06 0.61 -8.06
C THR A 212 14.20 -0.72 -7.32
N LEU A 213 13.39 -1.73 -7.65
CA LEU A 213 13.45 -3.03 -7.00
C LEU A 213 14.72 -3.80 -7.34
N ALA A 214 15.19 -3.72 -8.59
CA ALA A 214 16.49 -4.27 -8.97
C ALA A 214 17.62 -3.63 -8.14
N ARG A 215 17.57 -2.30 -7.94
CA ARG A 215 18.56 -1.61 -7.09
C ARG A 215 18.46 -2.02 -5.62
N ILE A 216 17.25 -2.21 -5.08
CA ILE A 216 17.06 -2.71 -3.70
C ILE A 216 17.67 -4.11 -3.55
N GLN A 217 17.53 -4.98 -4.55
CA GLN A 217 18.16 -6.31 -4.55
C GLN A 217 19.70 -6.24 -4.64
N GLU A 218 20.25 -5.27 -5.36
CA GLU A 218 21.69 -5.00 -5.35
C GLU A 218 22.16 -4.52 -3.97
N ILE A 219 21.46 -3.54 -3.38
CA ILE A 219 21.76 -3.00 -2.05
C ILE A 219 21.72 -4.12 -0.99
N SER A 220 20.72 -4.99 -1.04
CA SER A 220 20.61 -6.18 -0.18
C SER A 220 21.86 -7.08 -0.28
N ARG A 221 22.37 -7.32 -1.50
CA ARG A 221 23.61 -8.10 -1.72
C ARG A 221 24.88 -7.38 -1.28
N GLU A 222 24.99 -6.08 -1.55
CA GLU A 222 26.16 -5.25 -1.24
C GLU A 222 26.33 -5.05 0.28
N SER A 223 25.22 -4.77 0.98
CA SER A 223 25.19 -4.55 2.43
C SER A 223 25.23 -5.84 3.24
N GLY A 224 24.74 -6.94 2.67
CA GLY A 224 24.56 -8.21 3.38
C GLY A 224 23.29 -8.28 4.22
N PHE A 225 22.48 -7.21 4.28
CA PHE A 225 21.19 -7.23 4.98
C PHE A 225 20.11 -7.84 4.10
N ARG A 226 19.21 -8.61 4.73
CA ARG A 226 18.01 -9.11 4.05
C ARG A 226 16.99 -7.97 3.99
N ILE A 227 16.46 -7.71 2.81
CA ILE A 227 15.44 -6.68 2.58
C ILE A 227 14.17 -7.35 2.08
N ALA A 228 13.10 -7.24 2.84
CA ALA A 228 11.76 -7.66 2.41
C ALA A 228 11.02 -6.49 1.79
N ASN A 229 10.18 -6.75 0.79
CA ASN A 229 9.43 -5.73 0.08
C ASN A 229 7.94 -6.03 0.14
N VAL A 230 7.18 -5.09 0.71
CA VAL A 230 5.73 -5.07 0.71
C VAL A 230 5.27 -3.66 0.42
N PHE A 231 4.39 -3.45 -0.56
CA PHE A 231 4.09 -2.07 -0.92
C PHE A 231 2.86 -1.83 -1.81
N HIS A 232 2.43 -0.57 -1.81
CA HIS A 232 1.37 -0.01 -2.64
C HIS A 232 1.88 0.27 -4.06
N ALA A 233 2.01 -0.79 -4.85
CA ALA A 233 2.59 -0.69 -6.18
C ALA A 233 1.79 0.23 -7.13
N GLY A 234 0.48 0.35 -6.89
CA GLY A 234 -0.44 1.17 -7.67
C GLY A 234 -0.15 2.67 -7.65
N ASP A 235 0.34 3.22 -6.54
CA ASP A 235 0.72 4.64 -6.41
C ASP A 235 2.25 4.84 -6.37
N GLY A 236 3.01 3.75 -6.36
CA GLY A 236 4.48 3.78 -6.42
C GLY A 236 5.12 4.05 -5.06
N ASN A 237 4.37 3.90 -3.98
CA ASN A 237 4.88 3.92 -2.62
C ASN A 237 5.44 2.55 -2.27
N LEU A 238 6.70 2.48 -1.80
CA LEU A 238 7.46 1.29 -1.44
C LEU A 238 7.74 1.26 0.05
N HIS A 239 7.71 0.05 0.63
CA HIS A 239 8.22 -0.21 1.97
C HIS A 239 9.26 -1.34 1.92
N PRO A 240 10.55 -1.02 1.69
CA PRO A 240 11.65 -1.94 1.97
C PRO A 240 11.86 -2.06 3.48
N LEU A 241 11.86 -3.29 4.00
CA LEU A 241 12.13 -3.60 5.41
C LEU A 241 13.52 -4.23 5.50
N ILE A 242 14.50 -3.43 5.92
CA ILE A 242 15.89 -3.87 6.12
C ILE A 242 15.97 -4.56 7.48
N MET A 243 16.32 -5.84 7.50
CA MET A 243 16.30 -6.67 8.71
C MET A 243 17.70 -6.79 9.32
N TRP A 244 17.80 -6.62 10.64
CA TRP A 244 19.05 -6.81 11.39
C TRP A 244 18.79 -7.33 12.82
N ASP A 245 19.88 -7.57 13.54
CA ASP A 245 19.90 -7.87 14.97
C ASP A 245 20.53 -6.70 15.73
N ALA A 246 19.75 -5.98 16.56
CA ALA A 246 20.26 -4.82 17.29
C ALA A 246 21.35 -5.17 18.32
N ASP A 247 21.52 -6.45 18.68
CA ASP A 247 22.63 -6.89 19.53
C ASP A 247 23.97 -6.91 18.77
N GLU A 248 23.96 -6.85 17.43
CA GLU A 248 25.17 -6.72 16.62
C GLU A 248 25.71 -5.28 16.64
N ALA A 249 26.88 -5.10 17.25
CA ALA A 249 27.52 -3.79 17.38
C ALA A 249 27.70 -3.08 16.02
N GLY A 250 27.18 -1.85 15.91
CA GLY A 250 27.27 -1.04 14.69
C GLY A 250 26.36 -1.50 13.55
N ALA A 251 25.42 -2.43 13.79
CA ALA A 251 24.43 -2.82 12.78
C ALA A 251 23.43 -1.70 12.50
N GLU A 252 22.95 -0.99 13.53
CA GLU A 252 21.96 0.09 13.37
C GLU A 252 22.44 1.21 12.44
N GLU A 253 23.67 1.72 12.64
CA GLU A 253 24.26 2.77 11.79
C GLU A 253 24.38 2.28 10.32
N ARG A 254 24.87 1.05 10.11
CA ARG A 254 24.95 0.46 8.77
C ARG A 254 23.58 0.26 8.12
N VAL A 255 22.54 -0.06 8.90
CA VAL A 255 21.17 -0.20 8.40
C VAL A 255 20.61 1.15 7.96
N ILE A 256 20.82 2.20 8.76
CA ILE A 256 20.41 3.57 8.42
C ILE A 256 21.13 4.03 7.15
N ASP A 257 22.44 3.80 7.05
CA ASP A 257 23.23 4.10 5.85
C ASP A 257 22.77 3.31 4.63
N THR A 258 22.29 2.08 4.81
CA THR A 258 21.75 1.23 3.73
C THR A 258 20.39 1.75 3.25
N GLY A 259 19.61 2.37 4.13
CA GLY A 259 18.29 2.92 3.81
C GLY A 259 18.31 4.32 3.17
N ALA A 260 19.43 5.05 3.30
CA ALA A 260 19.63 6.40 2.76
C ALA A 260 19.94 6.42 1.26
#